data_AF-B2CJ67-F1
#
_entry.id   AF-B2CJ67-F1
#
_cell.length_a   1.000
_cell.length_b   1.000
_cell.length_c   1.000
_cell.angle_alpha   90.00
_cell.angle_beta   90.00
_cell.angle_gamma   90.00
#
_symmetry.space_group_name_H-M   'P 1'
#
loop_
_entity.id
_entity.type
_entity.pdbx_description
1 polymer ?
#
loop_
_entity_poly.entity_id
_entity_poly.type
_entity_poly.pdbx_seq_one_letter_code
_entity_poly.pdbx_strand_id
1 'polypeptide(L)'
;MDDFAADLIASAEEVITNEGSPRPRQSPKSNDEPAQKRGWRRLSALREKASIQDRLVDKLLQKVIPIDGAEQAASDDVPNPFDRPNFNLTIMSHNFRRFNSRIGVVFRFQDRVEALLSWQTTSHTVSYLAVLTFVCLDPYLLSALPIAVLVFGILVPGFVARHPAPPRGTLSSEQSIGYSPSGPPLAPAATPKPAKELNMDFIRNARDLQNQMGDFSNGYDRVVELLVPIANFSDEALSSTVFLLAFLGGIVMMLAAHMLPWRIIFLLATWAPVILCHPAVNRILHEARAKQQGSSAQQQSTAKAWLEKWIAEDVILDSAPETREVEIFELQRKTPAGEEWEPWVFSPNPYDPLSQARITGERPKGTRFFEDVLPPPAWEWSEKKWALDLWSREWVEERIITGVEVETEGERWVYDIWSDKEDRTGVIDTPEPVKEEDLLQRLTSWEEGEDGTGRKGDWRRRRWVRLVKRRAAPAAASE
;
A
#
# COMPACT_ATOMS: atom_id res chain seq x y z
N MET A 1 -10.27 -33.71 1.21
CA MET A 1 -9.74 -33.42 -0.14
C MET A 1 -9.75 -34.68 -1.02
N ASP A 2 -10.59 -35.68 -0.73
CA ASP A 2 -10.57 -36.97 -1.45
C ASP A 2 -11.82 -37.23 -2.32
N ASP A 3 -12.91 -36.47 -2.15
CA ASP A 3 -14.13 -36.67 -2.97
C ASP A 3 -14.00 -36.13 -4.41
N PHE A 4 -13.19 -35.10 -4.63
CA PHE A 4 -13.04 -34.50 -5.96
C PHE A 4 -12.17 -35.35 -6.92
N ALA A 5 -11.31 -36.20 -6.36
CA ALA A 5 -10.47 -37.12 -7.14
C ALA A 5 -11.25 -38.38 -7.56
N ALA A 6 -12.22 -38.83 -6.77
CA ALA A 6 -13.04 -40.00 -7.07
C ALA A 6 -14.02 -39.75 -8.23
N ASP A 7 -14.66 -38.58 -8.26
CA ASP A 7 -15.60 -38.22 -9.33
C ASP A 7 -14.92 -38.03 -10.70
N LEU A 8 -13.65 -37.59 -10.71
CA LEU A 8 -12.90 -37.39 -11.95
C LEU A 8 -12.47 -38.72 -12.61
N ILE A 9 -12.28 -39.77 -11.80
CA ILE A 9 -11.89 -41.10 -12.27
C ILE A 9 -13.13 -41.87 -12.74
N ALA A 10 -14.26 -41.76 -12.02
CA ALA A 10 -15.52 -42.40 -12.43
C ALA A 10 -16.06 -41.87 -13.77
N SER A 11 -15.89 -40.57 -14.03
CA SER A 11 -16.35 -39.96 -15.29
C SER A 11 -15.45 -40.28 -16.49
N ALA A 12 -14.19 -40.66 -16.25
CA ALA A 12 -13.25 -41.07 -17.30
C ALA A 12 -13.48 -42.52 -17.77
N GLU A 13 -14.04 -43.39 -16.91
CA GLU A 13 -14.29 -44.80 -17.20
C GLU A 13 -15.55 -45.02 -18.09
N GLU A 14 -16.56 -44.14 -17.99
CA GLU A 14 -17.81 -44.23 -18.79
C GLU A 14 -17.63 -43.88 -20.27
N VAL A 15 -16.51 -43.27 -20.68
CA VAL A 15 -16.29 -42.81 -22.06
C VAL A 15 -15.64 -43.90 -22.94
N ILE A 16 -15.09 -44.97 -22.36
CA ILE A 16 -14.28 -45.95 -23.09
C ILE A 16 -15.05 -47.23 -23.47
N THR A 17 -16.22 -47.50 -22.88
CA THR A 17 -16.96 -48.75 -23.12
C THR A 17 -18.28 -48.54 -23.85
N ASN A 18 -18.26 -48.26 -25.16
CA ASN A 18 -19.35 -48.72 -26.03
C ASN A 18 -19.00 -48.64 -27.53
N GLU A 19 -18.35 -49.68 -28.05
CA GLU A 19 -18.41 -50.04 -29.47
C GLU A 19 -18.97 -51.48 -29.60
N GLY A 20 -20.02 -51.63 -30.41
CA GLY A 20 -20.18 -52.81 -31.28
C GLY A 20 -21.44 -53.67 -31.17
N SER A 21 -22.17 -53.73 -32.30
CA SER A 21 -22.79 -54.93 -32.93
C SER A 21 -24.33 -55.21 -32.82
N PRO A 22 -24.96 -55.96 -33.78
CA PRO A 22 -25.98 -55.39 -34.70
C PRO A 22 -27.32 -56.17 -34.94
N ARG A 23 -28.41 -55.44 -35.33
CA ARG A 23 -29.62 -55.77 -36.19
C ARG A 23 -30.48 -57.04 -35.87
N PRO A 24 -31.73 -57.28 -36.40
CA PRO A 24 -32.44 -56.65 -37.56
C PRO A 24 -34.00 -56.41 -37.49
N ARG A 25 -34.49 -55.68 -38.51
CA ARG A 25 -35.78 -55.73 -39.28
C ARG A 25 -37.13 -55.30 -38.65
N GLN A 26 -37.73 -54.26 -39.22
CA GLN A 26 -38.91 -54.31 -40.13
C GLN A 26 -39.27 -52.91 -40.70
N SER A 27 -39.78 -52.88 -41.93
CA SER A 27 -40.28 -51.74 -42.73
C SER A 27 -41.78 -51.99 -43.06
N PRO A 28 -42.63 -51.06 -43.60
CA PRO A 28 -42.28 -50.06 -44.64
C PRO A 28 -43.12 -48.73 -44.77
N LYS A 29 -42.71 -47.88 -45.76
CA LYS A 29 -43.39 -46.74 -46.47
C LYS A 29 -43.55 -45.40 -45.69
N SER A 30 -43.39 -44.18 -46.23
CA SER A 30 -43.10 -43.62 -47.57
C SER A 30 -42.78 -42.10 -47.46
N ASN A 31 -41.91 -41.62 -48.37
CA ASN A 31 -41.75 -40.27 -48.98
C ASN A 31 -41.20 -39.02 -48.24
N ASP A 32 -40.23 -38.42 -48.95
CA ASP A 32 -39.80 -37.02 -49.11
C ASP A 32 -38.73 -36.36 -48.17
N GLU A 33 -37.61 -36.00 -48.81
CA GLU A 33 -36.43 -35.21 -48.37
C GLU A 33 -36.71 -33.67 -48.27
N PRO A 34 -35.75 -32.80 -47.84
CA PRO A 34 -34.43 -33.05 -47.23
C PRO A 34 -34.17 -32.30 -45.89
N ALA A 35 -33.05 -32.69 -45.27
CA ALA A 35 -32.56 -32.30 -43.95
C ALA A 35 -31.80 -30.95 -43.88
N GLN A 36 -31.91 -30.25 -42.74
CA GLN A 36 -31.04 -29.10 -42.40
C GLN A 36 -30.63 -29.06 -40.91
N LYS A 37 -29.30 -29.03 -40.70
CA LYS A 37 -28.50 -28.42 -39.60
C LYS A 37 -28.78 -28.82 -38.13
N ARG A 38 -27.98 -29.77 -37.61
CA ARG A 38 -27.65 -29.92 -36.18
C ARG A 38 -26.15 -30.20 -35.97
N GLY A 39 -25.29 -29.27 -36.40
CA GLY A 39 -23.82 -29.37 -36.21
C GLY A 39 -23.16 -28.12 -35.63
N TRP A 40 -23.90 -27.02 -35.43
CA TRP A 40 -23.31 -25.69 -35.21
C TRP A 40 -23.35 -25.18 -33.76
N ARG A 41 -23.86 -25.96 -32.79
CA ARG A 41 -23.99 -25.53 -31.38
C ARG A 41 -22.80 -25.88 -30.48
N ARG A 42 -21.89 -26.76 -30.92
CA ARG A 42 -20.74 -27.20 -30.09
C ARG A 42 -19.46 -26.37 -30.32
N LEU A 43 -19.38 -25.66 -31.45
CA LEU A 43 -18.30 -24.70 -31.75
C LEU A 43 -18.56 -23.30 -31.15
N SER A 44 -19.82 -22.93 -30.90
CA SER A 44 -20.18 -21.66 -30.29
C SER A 44 -19.76 -21.56 -28.82
N ALA A 45 -19.81 -22.65 -28.06
CA ALA A 45 -19.41 -22.67 -26.65
C ALA A 45 -17.87 -22.54 -26.44
N LEU A 46 -17.06 -23.01 -27.40
CA LEU A 46 -15.61 -22.79 -27.40
C LEU A 46 -15.25 -21.38 -27.87
N ARG A 47 -16.03 -20.81 -28.81
CA ARG A 47 -15.91 -19.41 -29.23
C ARG A 47 -16.30 -18.43 -28.13
N GLU A 48 -17.27 -18.79 -27.28
CA GLU A 48 -17.69 -17.96 -26.14
C GLU A 48 -16.60 -17.81 -25.08
N LYS A 49 -15.88 -18.90 -24.74
CA LYS A 49 -14.76 -18.84 -23.78
C LYS A 49 -13.56 -18.06 -24.32
N ALA A 50 -13.26 -18.19 -25.61
CA ALA A 50 -12.28 -17.33 -26.29
C ALA A 50 -12.73 -15.85 -26.27
N SER A 51 -14.03 -15.56 -26.44
CA SER A 51 -14.54 -14.18 -26.46
C SER A 51 -14.47 -13.46 -25.10
N ILE A 52 -14.50 -14.18 -23.97
CA ILE A 52 -14.37 -13.57 -22.64
C ILE A 52 -12.92 -13.21 -22.35
N GLN A 53 -11.98 -14.08 -22.76
CA GLN A 53 -10.55 -13.79 -22.72
C GLN A 53 -10.20 -12.64 -23.67
N ASP A 54 -10.73 -12.66 -24.90
CA ASP A 54 -10.54 -11.59 -25.87
C ASP A 54 -11.12 -10.27 -25.37
N ARG A 55 -12.29 -10.26 -24.69
CA ARG A 55 -12.86 -9.05 -24.08
C ARG A 55 -12.06 -8.53 -22.89
N LEU A 56 -11.41 -9.41 -22.12
CA LEU A 56 -10.50 -9.00 -21.05
C LEU A 56 -9.21 -8.40 -21.62
N VAL A 57 -8.68 -9.01 -22.68
CA VAL A 57 -7.54 -8.47 -23.44
C VAL A 57 -7.90 -7.15 -24.10
N ASP A 58 -9.09 -7.02 -24.69
CA ASP A 58 -9.59 -5.78 -25.29
C ASP A 58 -9.81 -4.69 -24.24
N LYS A 59 -10.30 -5.03 -23.04
CA LYS A 59 -10.44 -4.08 -21.94
C LYS A 59 -9.11 -3.69 -21.31
N LEU A 60 -8.12 -4.59 -21.29
CA LEU A 60 -6.74 -4.27 -20.90
C LEU A 60 -6.07 -3.39 -21.97
N LEU A 61 -6.29 -3.65 -23.25
CA LEU A 61 -5.82 -2.83 -24.35
C LEU A 61 -6.47 -1.44 -24.35
N GLN A 62 -7.78 -1.35 -24.11
CA GLN A 62 -8.49 -0.07 -24.02
C GLN A 62 -8.08 0.76 -22.80
N LYS A 63 -7.75 0.12 -21.67
CA LYS A 63 -7.27 0.81 -20.46
C LYS A 63 -5.78 1.22 -20.54
N VAL A 64 -5.10 0.84 -21.62
CA VAL A 64 -3.69 1.14 -21.91
C VAL A 64 -3.52 2.15 -23.07
N ILE A 65 -4.61 2.54 -23.72
CA ILE A 65 -4.63 3.76 -24.56
C ILE A 65 -4.71 4.94 -23.58
N PRO A 66 -3.77 5.91 -23.60
CA PRO A 66 -3.80 7.01 -22.65
C PRO A 66 -5.08 7.82 -22.86
N ILE A 67 -5.98 7.81 -21.89
CA ILE A 67 -6.93 8.90 -21.66
C ILE A 67 -6.28 9.74 -20.57
N ASP A 68 -5.25 10.50 -20.93
CA ASP A 68 -4.82 11.66 -20.15
C ASP A 68 -4.07 12.59 -21.09
N GLY A 69 -4.62 13.79 -21.23
CA GLY A 69 -4.13 14.86 -22.08
C GLY A 69 -2.80 15.41 -21.59
N ALA A 70 -1.72 14.83 -22.07
CA ALA A 70 -0.47 15.55 -22.25
C ALA A 70 -0.23 15.63 -23.76
N GLU A 71 -0.59 16.77 -24.36
CA GLU A 71 0.07 17.20 -25.57
C GLU A 71 1.57 17.18 -25.26
N GLN A 72 2.27 16.17 -25.80
CA GLN A 72 3.72 16.18 -25.85
C GLN A 72 4.10 17.34 -26.77
N ALA A 73 4.27 18.51 -26.17
CA ALA A 73 5.09 19.56 -26.73
C ALA A 73 6.39 18.88 -27.13
N ALA A 74 6.66 18.83 -28.43
CA ALA A 74 7.92 18.37 -28.98
C ALA A 74 9.00 19.37 -28.53
N SER A 75 9.50 19.21 -27.30
CA SER A 75 10.76 19.80 -26.90
C SER A 75 11.86 18.93 -27.45
N ASP A 76 12.85 19.57 -28.08
CA ASP A 76 14.14 19.00 -28.50
C ASP A 76 15.01 18.62 -27.28
N ASP A 77 14.40 17.98 -26.27
CA ASP A 77 15.09 17.54 -25.07
C ASP A 77 15.82 16.23 -25.34
N VAL A 78 17.09 16.20 -24.91
CA VAL A 78 17.94 15.00 -24.92
C VAL A 78 17.14 13.83 -24.35
N PRO A 79 16.97 12.72 -25.08
CA PRO A 79 16.16 11.60 -24.62
C PRO A 79 16.65 11.14 -23.25
N ASN A 80 15.79 11.29 -22.23
CA ASN A 80 16.11 10.83 -20.90
C ASN A 80 16.28 9.29 -20.94
N PRO A 81 17.47 8.73 -20.64
CA PRO A 81 17.69 7.28 -20.69
C PRO A 81 16.81 6.48 -19.74
N PHE A 82 16.16 7.17 -18.78
CA PHE A 82 15.28 6.59 -17.79
C PHE A 82 13.80 6.62 -18.16
N ASP A 83 13.42 7.28 -19.26
CA ASP A 83 12.03 7.27 -19.75
C ASP A 83 11.71 5.90 -20.33
N ARG A 84 10.86 5.16 -19.62
CA ARG A 84 10.45 3.81 -20.01
C ARG A 84 9.29 3.89 -20.99
N PRO A 85 9.31 3.11 -22.09
CA PRO A 85 8.22 3.11 -23.04
C PRO A 85 6.91 2.65 -22.37
N ASN A 86 5.79 3.21 -22.83
CA ASN A 86 4.46 2.77 -22.42
C ASN A 86 4.27 1.26 -22.65
N PHE A 87 3.41 0.65 -21.84
CA PHE A 87 3.18 -0.79 -21.89
C PHE A 87 2.73 -1.23 -23.29
N ASN A 88 3.46 -2.14 -23.90
CA ASN A 88 3.16 -2.72 -25.20
C ASN A 88 3.37 -4.24 -25.15
N LEU A 89 2.30 -4.99 -25.42
CA LEU A 89 2.31 -6.46 -25.40
C LEU A 89 3.34 -7.07 -26.37
N THR A 90 3.57 -6.43 -27.51
CA THR A 90 4.57 -6.91 -28.49
C THR A 90 5.99 -6.73 -27.96
N ILE A 91 6.27 -5.61 -27.30
CA ILE A 91 7.55 -5.32 -26.62
C ILE A 91 7.74 -6.29 -25.45
N MET A 92 6.71 -6.56 -24.65
CA MET A 92 6.76 -7.55 -23.57
C MET A 92 7.11 -8.95 -24.10
N SER A 93 6.44 -9.40 -25.17
CA SER A 93 6.70 -10.71 -25.78
C SER A 93 8.12 -10.81 -26.35
N HIS A 94 8.57 -9.77 -27.06
CA HIS A 94 9.94 -9.69 -27.57
C HIS A 94 10.97 -9.71 -26.43
N ASN A 95 10.75 -8.92 -25.38
CA ASN A 95 11.64 -8.85 -24.21
C ASN A 95 11.64 -10.17 -23.42
N PHE A 96 10.48 -10.84 -23.29
CA PHE A 96 10.37 -12.14 -22.65
C PHE A 96 11.19 -13.21 -23.40
N ARG A 97 11.07 -13.31 -24.72
CA ARG A 97 11.90 -14.25 -25.52
C ARG A 97 13.39 -13.95 -25.38
N ARG A 98 13.75 -12.66 -25.42
CA ARG A 98 15.14 -12.20 -25.26
C ARG A 98 15.71 -12.53 -23.87
N PHE A 99 14.90 -12.39 -22.83
CA PHE A 99 15.23 -12.70 -21.45
C PHE A 99 15.33 -14.22 -21.23
N ASN A 100 14.30 -14.97 -21.60
CA ASN A 100 14.20 -16.41 -21.40
C ASN A 100 15.31 -17.18 -22.15
N SER A 101 15.77 -16.68 -23.30
CA SER A 101 16.90 -17.25 -24.03
C SER A 101 18.27 -17.05 -23.35
N ARG A 102 18.40 -16.12 -22.41
CA ARG A 102 19.66 -15.79 -21.72
C ARG A 102 19.69 -16.19 -20.25
N ILE A 103 18.53 -16.23 -19.60
CA ILE A 103 18.42 -16.45 -18.15
C ILE A 103 18.91 -17.82 -17.68
N GLY A 104 18.99 -18.82 -18.58
CA GLY A 104 19.41 -20.18 -18.22
C GLY A 104 20.78 -20.29 -17.56
N VAL A 105 21.71 -19.34 -17.77
CA VAL A 105 22.99 -19.32 -17.03
C VAL A 105 22.76 -19.06 -15.54
N VAL A 106 21.81 -18.19 -15.19
CA VAL A 106 21.44 -17.87 -13.81
C VAL A 106 20.76 -19.05 -13.16
N PHE A 107 19.85 -19.75 -13.85
CA PHE A 107 19.21 -20.96 -13.31
C PHE A 107 20.22 -22.08 -13.06
N ARG A 108 21.17 -22.31 -13.98
CA ARG A 108 22.25 -23.29 -13.72
C ARG A 108 23.13 -22.89 -12.54
N PHE A 109 23.34 -21.60 -12.30
CA PHE A 109 24.06 -21.14 -11.12
C PHE A 109 23.24 -21.38 -9.85
N GLN A 110 21.94 -21.07 -9.88
CA GLN A 110 21.00 -21.36 -8.80
C GLN A 110 20.95 -22.86 -8.48
N ASP A 111 20.82 -23.74 -9.47
CA ASP A 111 20.82 -25.19 -9.29
C ASP A 111 22.11 -25.67 -8.61
N ARG A 112 23.26 -25.09 -8.97
CA ARG A 112 24.55 -25.41 -8.33
C ARG A 112 24.62 -24.92 -6.88
N VAL A 113 24.08 -23.74 -6.60
CA VAL A 113 24.00 -23.20 -5.24
C VAL A 113 23.05 -24.06 -4.41
N GLU A 114 21.90 -24.46 -4.96
CA GLU A 114 20.96 -25.36 -4.29
C GLU A 114 21.58 -26.73 -4.04
N ALA A 115 22.28 -27.31 -5.02
CA ALA A 115 23.01 -28.58 -4.87
C ALA A 115 24.11 -28.49 -3.80
N LEU A 116 24.76 -27.33 -3.67
CA LEU A 116 25.74 -27.05 -2.63
C LEU A 116 25.05 -26.93 -1.26
N LEU A 117 23.97 -26.16 -1.13
CA LEU A 117 23.28 -25.97 0.14
C LEU A 117 22.58 -27.25 0.62
N SER A 118 22.11 -28.09 -0.30
CA SER A 118 21.45 -29.38 -0.02
C SER A 118 22.41 -30.56 0.20
N TRP A 119 23.72 -30.31 0.24
CA TRP A 119 24.74 -31.34 0.51
C TRP A 119 24.78 -32.51 -0.49
N GLN A 120 24.40 -32.30 -1.76
CA GLN A 120 24.45 -33.36 -2.77
C GLN A 120 25.88 -33.91 -2.97
N THR A 121 26.88 -33.02 -2.92
CA THR A 121 28.30 -33.37 -3.01
C THR A 121 29.06 -32.81 -1.81
N THR A 122 29.24 -33.63 -0.78
CA THR A 122 29.82 -33.21 0.51
C THR A 122 31.23 -32.62 0.39
N SER A 123 32.04 -33.06 -0.57
CA SER A 123 33.36 -32.50 -0.81
C SER A 123 33.31 -31.04 -1.26
N HIS A 124 32.34 -30.66 -2.09
CA HIS A 124 32.17 -29.29 -2.58
C HIS A 124 31.60 -28.37 -1.49
N THR A 125 30.70 -28.87 -0.64
CA THR A 125 30.12 -28.08 0.45
C THR A 125 31.14 -27.81 1.54
N VAL A 126 31.94 -28.82 1.91
CA VAL A 126 33.01 -28.68 2.90
C VAL A 126 34.11 -27.76 2.39
N SER A 127 34.51 -27.87 1.11
CA SER A 127 35.50 -26.94 0.54
C SER A 127 34.99 -25.50 0.49
N TYR A 128 33.72 -25.30 0.16
CA TYR A 128 33.06 -23.99 0.24
C TYR A 128 33.05 -23.42 1.66
N LEU A 129 32.63 -24.21 2.65
CA LEU A 129 32.63 -23.82 4.06
C LEU A 129 34.05 -23.53 4.58
N ALA A 130 35.06 -24.27 4.12
CA ALA A 130 36.45 -24.00 4.45
C ALA A 130 36.90 -22.63 3.91
N VAL A 131 36.62 -22.33 2.65
CA VAL A 131 36.92 -21.01 2.05
C VAL A 131 36.21 -19.89 2.81
N LEU A 132 34.92 -20.05 3.11
CA LEU A 132 34.16 -19.07 3.90
C LEU A 132 34.74 -18.89 5.31
N THR A 133 35.19 -19.96 5.94
CA THR A 133 35.84 -19.91 7.26
C THR A 133 37.08 -19.02 7.20
N PHE A 134 37.92 -19.15 6.17
CA PHE A 134 39.07 -18.26 5.98
C PHE A 134 38.65 -16.80 5.80
N VAL A 135 37.61 -16.53 5.00
CA VAL A 135 37.09 -15.16 4.79
C VAL A 135 36.52 -14.55 6.07
N CYS A 136 35.81 -15.33 6.90
CA CYS A 136 35.25 -14.83 8.16
C CYS A 136 36.31 -14.59 9.25
N LEU A 137 37.39 -15.39 9.28
CA LEU A 137 38.47 -15.26 10.24
C LEU A 137 39.44 -14.12 9.89
N ASP A 138 39.65 -13.87 8.60
CA ASP A 138 40.47 -12.78 8.09
C ASP A 138 39.68 -11.92 7.07
N PRO A 139 38.99 -10.85 7.54
CA PRO A 139 38.15 -10.03 6.68
C PRO A 139 38.92 -9.23 5.62
N TYR A 140 40.24 -9.07 5.76
CA TYR A 140 41.07 -8.43 4.72
C TYR A 140 41.05 -9.22 3.40
N LEU A 141 40.74 -10.52 3.46
CA LEU A 141 40.59 -11.34 2.26
C LEU A 141 39.41 -10.89 1.37
N LEU A 142 38.44 -10.16 1.92
CA LEU A 142 37.30 -9.65 1.17
C LEU A 142 37.71 -8.68 0.05
N SER A 143 38.79 -7.90 0.24
CA SER A 143 39.30 -7.02 -0.82
C SER A 143 40.02 -7.78 -1.94
N ALA A 144 40.57 -8.96 -1.64
CA ALA A 144 41.21 -9.83 -2.62
C ALA A 144 40.21 -10.73 -3.38
N LEU A 145 39.04 -10.98 -2.79
CA LEU A 145 37.98 -11.82 -3.35
C LEU A 145 37.56 -11.45 -4.79
N PRO A 146 37.28 -10.18 -5.15
CA PRO A 146 36.88 -9.84 -6.53
C PRO A 146 37.96 -10.20 -7.57
N ILE A 147 39.24 -10.01 -7.22
CA ILE A 147 40.37 -10.37 -8.08
C ILE A 147 40.47 -11.89 -8.19
N ALA A 148 40.33 -12.61 -7.07
CA ALA A 148 40.34 -14.07 -7.06
C ALA A 148 39.20 -14.66 -7.91
N VAL A 149 37.98 -14.10 -7.83
CA VAL A 149 36.84 -14.53 -8.67
C VAL A 149 37.11 -14.24 -10.15
N LEU A 150 37.67 -13.09 -10.49
CA LEU A 150 38.03 -12.77 -11.86
C LEU A 150 39.08 -13.75 -12.41
N VAL A 151 40.11 -14.06 -11.64
CA VAL A 151 41.17 -15.00 -12.07
C VAL A 151 40.67 -16.43 -12.10
N PHE A 152 40.22 -16.99 -10.98
CA PHE A 152 39.88 -18.41 -10.86
C PHE A 152 38.48 -18.75 -11.38
N GLY A 153 37.55 -17.82 -11.35
CA GLY A 153 36.16 -18.04 -11.78
C GLY A 153 35.90 -17.70 -13.25
N ILE A 154 36.60 -16.70 -13.80
CA ILE A 154 36.36 -16.21 -15.18
C ILE A 154 37.53 -16.54 -16.10
N LEU A 155 38.75 -16.05 -15.79
CA LEU A 155 39.89 -16.15 -16.70
C LEU A 155 40.44 -17.57 -16.81
N VAL A 156 40.63 -18.29 -15.70
CA VAL A 156 41.18 -19.66 -15.71
C VAL A 156 40.24 -20.63 -16.44
N PRO A 157 38.91 -20.68 -16.17
CA PRO A 157 38.02 -21.54 -16.92
C PRO A 157 37.94 -21.15 -18.41
N GLY A 158 37.95 -19.85 -18.72
CA GLY A 158 38.01 -19.36 -20.10
C GLY A 158 39.30 -19.78 -20.82
N PHE A 159 40.43 -19.78 -20.13
CA PHE A 159 41.71 -20.24 -20.65
C PHE A 159 41.71 -21.76 -20.89
N VAL A 160 41.25 -22.56 -19.93
CA VAL A 160 41.17 -24.03 -20.06
C VAL A 160 40.20 -24.44 -21.18
N ALA A 161 39.08 -23.72 -21.35
CA ALA A 161 38.15 -23.97 -22.45
C ALA A 161 38.79 -23.69 -23.83
N ARG A 162 39.75 -22.75 -23.88
CA ARG A 162 40.48 -22.39 -25.10
C ARG A 162 41.66 -23.32 -25.40
N HIS A 163 42.24 -23.92 -24.36
CA HIS A 163 43.37 -24.85 -24.41
C HIS A 163 43.05 -26.19 -23.71
N PRO A 164 42.12 -27.01 -24.25
CA PRO A 164 41.76 -28.27 -23.60
C PRO A 164 42.95 -29.23 -23.53
N ALA A 165 43.05 -30.01 -22.46
CA ALA A 165 44.03 -31.08 -22.36
C ALA A 165 43.73 -32.17 -23.41
N PRO A 166 44.77 -32.78 -24.02
CA PRO A 166 44.57 -33.86 -24.99
C PRO A 166 43.78 -35.03 -24.37
N PRO A 167 42.89 -35.69 -25.13
CA PRO A 167 42.10 -36.81 -24.63
C PRO A 167 42.98 -37.89 -23.99
N ARG A 168 42.55 -38.43 -22.86
CA ARG A 168 43.24 -39.54 -22.20
C ARG A 168 43.35 -40.72 -23.17
N GLY A 169 44.57 -41.11 -23.54
CA GLY A 169 44.86 -42.34 -24.29
C GLY A 169 45.42 -42.19 -25.71
N THR A 170 45.75 -40.99 -26.20
CA THR A 170 46.24 -40.82 -27.58
C THR A 170 47.76 -40.73 -27.76
N LEU A 171 48.58 -40.73 -26.70
CA LEU A 171 50.05 -40.64 -26.82
C LEU A 171 50.80 -41.47 -25.75
N SER A 172 51.96 -41.98 -26.16
CA SER A 172 52.92 -42.81 -25.45
C SER A 172 53.23 -42.31 -24.04
N SER A 173 53.45 -43.24 -23.12
CA SER A 173 53.62 -43.08 -21.67
C SER A 173 54.55 -41.94 -21.19
N GLU A 174 55.43 -41.39 -22.01
CA GLU A 174 56.33 -40.28 -21.61
C GLU A 174 55.74 -38.87 -21.73
N GLN A 175 54.68 -38.66 -22.54
CA GLN A 175 54.02 -37.34 -22.67
C GLN A 175 52.84 -37.16 -21.71
N SER A 176 52.57 -38.15 -20.85
CA SER A 176 51.48 -38.14 -19.88
C SER A 176 51.68 -37.20 -18.69
N ILE A 177 52.88 -36.63 -18.52
CA ILE A 177 53.27 -35.86 -17.33
C ILE A 177 53.23 -34.33 -17.54
N GLY A 178 53.19 -33.84 -18.79
CA GLY A 178 53.29 -32.40 -19.07
C GLY A 178 52.13 -31.88 -19.92
N TYR A 179 51.01 -31.50 -19.29
CA TYR A 179 50.10 -30.55 -19.94
C TYR A 179 50.84 -29.22 -20.10
N SER A 180 51.31 -28.92 -21.31
CA SER A 180 51.91 -27.64 -21.64
C SER A 180 50.88 -26.80 -22.41
N PRO A 181 50.29 -25.76 -21.79
CA PRO A 181 49.34 -24.88 -22.47
C PRO A 181 50.04 -23.88 -23.41
N SER A 182 51.36 -23.96 -23.57
CA SER A 182 52.15 -23.11 -24.46
C SER A 182 51.83 -23.42 -25.93
N GLY A 183 51.07 -22.55 -26.58
CA GLY A 183 50.76 -22.66 -28.00
C GLY A 183 49.64 -21.73 -28.47
N PRO A 184 49.39 -21.67 -29.79
CA PRO A 184 48.23 -20.96 -30.33
C PRO A 184 46.92 -21.55 -29.81
N PRO A 185 45.83 -20.77 -29.77
CA PRO A 185 44.56 -21.22 -29.23
C PRO A 185 43.97 -22.39 -30.02
N LEU A 186 43.62 -23.47 -29.32
CA LEU A 186 43.14 -24.74 -29.89
C LEU A 186 41.63 -24.73 -30.17
N ALA A 187 40.86 -23.93 -29.42
CA ALA A 187 39.42 -23.81 -29.56
C ALA A 187 38.99 -22.34 -29.77
N PRO A 188 37.85 -22.08 -30.47
CA PRO A 188 37.28 -20.75 -30.57
C PRO A 188 36.85 -20.22 -29.19
N ALA A 189 36.83 -18.90 -29.03
CA ALA A 189 36.43 -18.28 -27.77
C ALA A 189 35.00 -18.71 -27.38
N ALA A 190 34.86 -19.30 -26.20
CA ALA A 190 33.59 -19.75 -25.68
C ALA A 190 32.72 -18.54 -25.30
N THR A 191 31.70 -18.24 -26.10
CA THR A 191 30.68 -17.24 -25.79
C THR A 191 29.38 -17.94 -25.36
N PRO A 192 28.70 -17.48 -24.30
CA PRO A 192 27.40 -18.02 -23.92
C PRO A 192 26.39 -17.69 -25.03
N LYS A 193 26.01 -18.72 -25.80
CA LYS A 193 25.03 -18.57 -26.88
C LYS A 193 23.63 -18.49 -26.27
N PRO A 194 22.78 -17.54 -26.71
CA PRO A 194 21.38 -17.53 -26.30
C PRO A 194 20.72 -18.85 -26.74
N ALA A 195 19.89 -19.42 -25.87
CA ALA A 195 19.14 -20.62 -26.20
C ALA A 195 18.25 -20.35 -27.42
N LYS A 196 18.30 -21.25 -28.41
CA LYS A 196 17.46 -21.15 -29.60
C LYS A 196 16.00 -21.17 -29.17
N GLU A 197 15.19 -20.28 -29.76
CA GLU A 197 13.75 -20.26 -29.53
C GLU A 197 13.16 -21.64 -29.80
N LEU A 198 12.29 -22.12 -28.90
CA LEU A 198 11.65 -23.45 -28.92
C LEU A 198 12.57 -24.67 -28.70
N ASN A 199 13.85 -24.48 -28.34
CA ASN A 199 14.67 -25.60 -27.86
C ASN A 199 14.21 -26.09 -26.47
N MET A 200 14.55 -27.32 -26.10
CA MET A 200 14.30 -27.88 -24.77
C MET A 200 14.82 -26.95 -23.65
N ASP A 201 15.99 -26.34 -23.82
CA ASP A 201 16.55 -25.39 -22.85
C ASP A 201 15.68 -24.13 -22.70
N PHE A 202 15.09 -23.65 -23.79
CA PHE A 202 14.18 -22.50 -23.75
C PHE A 202 12.89 -22.86 -22.97
N ILE A 203 12.37 -24.07 -23.16
CA ILE A 203 11.18 -24.55 -22.46
C ILE A 203 11.48 -24.79 -20.97
N ARG A 204 12.65 -25.35 -20.64
CA ARG A 204 13.10 -25.52 -19.24
C ARG A 204 13.22 -24.17 -18.54
N ASN A 205 13.90 -23.20 -19.16
CA ASN A 205 13.98 -21.85 -18.61
C ASN A 205 12.59 -21.22 -18.41
N ALA A 206 11.65 -21.45 -19.32
CA ALA A 206 10.29 -20.92 -19.19
C ALA A 206 9.55 -21.55 -17.99
N ARG A 207 9.74 -22.85 -17.74
CA ARG A 207 9.20 -23.54 -16.56
C ARG A 207 9.81 -23.01 -15.27
N ASP A 208 11.13 -22.85 -15.24
CA ASP A 208 11.82 -22.39 -14.04
C ASP A 208 11.45 -20.94 -13.71
N LEU A 209 11.30 -20.09 -14.73
CA LEU A 209 10.81 -18.72 -14.59
C LEU A 209 9.38 -18.69 -14.02
N GLN A 210 8.51 -19.58 -14.46
CA GLN A 210 7.15 -19.68 -13.92
C GLN A 210 7.16 -20.06 -12.43
N ASN A 211 7.99 -21.02 -12.03
CA ASN A 211 8.12 -21.42 -10.63
C ASN A 211 8.66 -20.27 -9.78
N GLN A 212 9.70 -19.58 -10.26
CA GLN A 212 10.28 -18.44 -9.55
C GLN A 212 9.32 -17.27 -9.37
N MET A 213 8.42 -17.03 -10.32
CA MET A 213 7.38 -16.01 -10.18
C MET A 213 6.42 -16.34 -9.02
N GLY A 214 6.10 -17.64 -8.84
CA GLY A 214 5.35 -18.13 -7.69
C GLY A 214 6.14 -18.01 -6.39
N ASP A 215 7.39 -18.47 -6.37
CA ASP A 215 8.24 -18.45 -5.17
C ASP A 215 8.51 -17.01 -4.69
N PHE A 216 8.74 -16.08 -5.60
CA PHE A 216 8.88 -14.66 -5.28
C PHE A 216 7.61 -14.09 -4.64
N SER A 217 6.44 -14.40 -5.22
CA SER A 217 5.16 -13.88 -4.70
C SER A 217 4.87 -14.43 -3.30
N ASN A 218 5.02 -15.74 -3.11
CA ASN A 218 4.86 -16.37 -1.80
C ASN A 218 5.85 -15.82 -0.76
N GLY A 219 7.11 -15.60 -1.17
CA GLY A 219 8.13 -15.01 -0.32
C GLY A 219 7.80 -13.56 0.07
N TYR A 220 7.34 -12.77 -0.89
CA TYR A 220 6.87 -11.40 -0.66
C TYR A 220 5.69 -11.36 0.30
N ASP A 221 4.66 -12.16 0.06
CA ASP A 221 3.48 -12.24 0.92
C ASP A 221 3.87 -12.63 2.36
N ARG A 222 4.81 -13.55 2.52
CA ARG A 222 5.32 -13.95 3.84
C ARG A 222 6.10 -12.84 4.54
N VAL A 223 6.90 -12.07 3.79
CA VAL A 223 7.61 -10.90 4.34
C VAL A 223 6.61 -9.83 4.74
N VAL A 224 5.58 -9.60 3.94
CA VAL A 224 4.50 -8.66 4.23
C VAL A 224 3.76 -9.07 5.50
N GLU A 225 3.34 -10.33 5.61
CA GLU A 225 2.65 -10.87 6.78
C GLU A 225 3.46 -10.71 8.07
N LEU A 226 4.79 -10.85 7.99
CA LEU A 226 5.67 -10.75 9.17
C LEU A 226 6.08 -9.32 9.53
N LEU A 227 6.39 -8.48 8.53
CA LEU A 227 6.94 -7.14 8.76
C LEU A 227 5.87 -6.05 8.80
N VAL A 228 4.81 -6.14 7.98
CA VAL A 228 3.82 -5.06 7.87
C VAL A 228 3.07 -4.82 9.19
N PRO A 229 2.59 -5.84 9.93
CA PRO A 229 1.91 -5.58 11.21
C PRO A 229 2.81 -4.87 12.23
N ILE A 230 4.11 -5.15 12.21
CA ILE A 230 5.09 -4.55 13.13
C ILE A 230 5.49 -3.14 12.68
N ALA A 231 5.62 -2.90 11.37
CA ALA A 231 6.15 -1.66 10.81
C ALA A 231 5.07 -0.62 10.44
N ASN A 232 3.83 -1.03 10.20
CA ASN A 232 2.75 -0.16 9.74
C ASN A 232 1.96 0.50 10.88
N PHE A 233 2.34 0.28 12.14
CA PHE A 233 1.67 0.84 13.32
C PHE A 233 0.15 0.52 13.36
N SER A 234 -0.25 -0.64 12.81
CA SER A 234 -1.65 -1.08 12.87
C SER A 234 -2.10 -1.35 14.30
N ASP A 235 -1.18 -1.87 15.12
CA ASP A 235 -1.29 -1.87 16.57
C ASP A 235 -0.19 -0.93 17.08
N GLU A 236 -0.57 0.31 17.34
CA GLU A 236 0.33 1.38 17.77
C GLU A 236 1.12 0.98 19.02
N ALA A 237 0.52 0.20 19.93
CA ALA A 237 1.14 -0.21 21.18
C ALA A 237 2.24 -1.26 20.95
N LEU A 238 1.95 -2.26 20.11
CA LEU A 238 2.93 -3.29 19.73
C LEU A 238 4.08 -2.69 18.91
N SER A 239 3.76 -1.90 17.88
CA SER A 239 4.77 -1.27 17.02
C SER A 239 5.68 -0.32 17.80
N SER A 240 5.12 0.51 18.69
CA SER A 240 5.89 1.42 19.55
C SER A 240 6.80 0.67 20.53
N THR A 241 6.31 -0.43 21.11
CA THR A 241 7.10 -1.29 22.00
C THR A 241 8.29 -1.90 21.27
N VAL A 242 8.05 -2.49 20.10
CA VAL A 242 9.11 -3.09 19.28
C VAL A 242 10.12 -2.02 18.85
N PHE A 243 9.66 -0.83 18.49
CA PHE A 243 10.51 0.31 18.16
C PHE A 243 11.41 0.70 19.34
N LEU A 244 10.86 0.87 20.55
CA LEU A 244 11.62 1.24 21.74
C LEU A 244 12.66 0.16 22.09
N LEU A 245 12.27 -1.11 22.10
CA LEU A 245 13.16 -2.23 22.37
C LEU A 245 14.28 -2.32 21.32
N ALA A 246 13.96 -2.14 20.03
CA ALA A 246 14.95 -2.14 18.96
C ALA A 246 15.91 -0.95 19.08
N PHE A 247 15.42 0.23 19.42
CA PHE A 247 16.23 1.44 19.60
C PHE A 247 17.19 1.30 20.80
N LEU A 248 16.67 0.89 21.95
CA LEU A 248 17.47 0.66 23.15
C LEU A 248 18.47 -0.49 22.91
N GLY A 249 18.03 -1.57 22.27
CA GLY A 249 18.89 -2.67 21.86
C GLY A 249 20.02 -2.23 20.93
N GLY A 250 19.73 -1.30 20.01
CA GLY A 250 20.73 -0.67 19.13
C GLY A 250 21.79 0.10 19.92
N ILE A 251 21.38 0.90 20.92
CA ILE A 251 22.30 1.63 21.81
C ILE A 251 23.18 0.64 22.57
N VAL A 252 22.58 -0.38 23.18
CA VAL A 252 23.32 -1.42 23.93
C VAL A 252 24.31 -2.15 23.02
N MET A 253 23.90 -2.53 21.80
CA MET A 253 24.77 -3.19 20.83
C MET A 253 25.92 -2.29 20.39
N MET A 254 25.69 -0.99 20.21
CA MET A 254 26.75 -0.04 19.87
C MET A 254 27.82 0.04 20.97
N LEU A 255 27.40 0.06 22.24
CA LEU A 255 28.31 0.06 23.39
C LEU A 255 29.04 -1.29 23.53
N ALA A 256 28.33 -2.40 23.35
CA ALA A 256 28.86 -3.75 23.48
C ALA A 256 29.62 -4.24 22.23
N ALA A 257 29.59 -3.50 21.12
CA ALA A 257 30.14 -3.93 19.83
C ALA A 257 31.60 -4.38 19.92
N HIS A 258 32.42 -3.66 20.69
CA HIS A 258 33.84 -3.99 20.82
C HIS A 258 34.12 -5.25 21.67
N MET A 259 33.16 -5.69 22.50
CA MET A 259 33.23 -6.91 23.31
C MET A 259 32.83 -8.16 22.52
N LEU A 260 32.17 -7.99 21.38
CA LEU A 260 31.66 -9.10 20.58
C LEU A 260 32.73 -9.64 19.63
N PRO A 261 32.98 -10.96 19.61
CA PRO A 261 33.90 -11.57 18.66
C PRO A 261 33.28 -11.68 17.27
N TRP A 262 33.21 -10.55 16.55
CA TRP A 262 32.56 -10.44 15.22
C TRP A 262 32.97 -11.53 14.23
N ARG A 263 34.25 -11.93 14.24
CA ARG A 263 34.79 -13.00 13.38
C ARG A 263 34.08 -14.33 13.60
N ILE A 264 33.87 -14.70 14.87
CA ILE A 264 33.19 -15.94 15.25
C ILE A 264 31.70 -15.82 14.97
N ILE A 265 31.10 -14.65 15.22
CA ILE A 265 29.69 -14.40 14.94
C ILE A 265 29.40 -14.56 13.44
N PHE A 266 30.19 -13.96 12.56
CA PHE A 266 30.01 -14.11 11.11
C PHE A 266 30.26 -15.54 10.62
N LEU A 267 31.23 -16.24 11.23
CA LEU A 267 31.49 -17.64 10.96
C LEU A 267 30.26 -18.49 11.32
N LEU A 268 29.73 -18.35 12.53
CA LEU A 268 28.52 -19.08 12.95
C LEU A 268 27.31 -18.71 12.11
N ALA A 269 27.13 -17.43 11.78
CA ALA A 269 26.03 -16.96 10.94
C ALA A 269 26.08 -17.54 9.52
N THR A 270 27.28 -17.83 9.01
CA THR A 270 27.46 -18.43 7.68
C THR A 270 27.34 -19.95 7.71
N TRP A 271 27.84 -20.59 8.77
CA TRP A 271 27.77 -22.05 8.95
C TRP A 271 26.36 -22.54 9.29
N ALA A 272 25.63 -21.80 10.13
CA ALA A 272 24.34 -22.26 10.65
C ALA A 272 23.30 -22.54 9.54
N PRO A 273 23.07 -21.67 8.54
CA PRO A 273 22.14 -21.96 7.45
C PRO A 273 22.54 -23.21 6.66
N VAL A 274 23.83 -23.36 6.34
CA VAL A 274 24.33 -24.50 5.55
C VAL A 274 24.16 -25.82 6.32
N ILE A 275 24.43 -25.83 7.64
CA ILE A 275 24.20 -27.01 8.49
C ILE A 275 22.70 -27.32 8.58
N LEU A 276 21.84 -26.32 8.72
CA LEU A 276 20.39 -26.53 8.82
C LEU A 276 19.80 -27.13 7.53
N CYS A 277 20.39 -26.85 6.37
CA CYS A 277 20.03 -27.48 5.10
C CYS A 277 20.55 -28.92 4.95
N HIS A 278 21.35 -29.44 5.88
CA HIS A 278 21.84 -30.82 5.82
C HIS A 278 20.68 -31.82 6.01
N PRO A 279 20.52 -32.83 5.14
CA PRO A 279 19.34 -33.71 5.17
C PRO A 279 19.18 -34.49 6.49
N ALA A 280 20.28 -34.92 7.11
CA ALA A 280 20.22 -35.56 8.42
C ALA A 280 19.78 -34.60 9.53
N VAL A 281 20.24 -33.34 9.49
CA VAL A 281 19.86 -32.32 10.48
C VAL A 281 18.41 -31.94 10.29
N ASN A 282 17.97 -31.76 9.05
CA ASN A 282 16.58 -31.46 8.77
C ASN A 282 15.66 -32.59 9.24
N ARG A 283 16.04 -33.86 9.03
CA ARG A 283 15.30 -35.00 9.59
C ARG A 283 15.21 -34.94 11.11
N ILE A 284 16.34 -34.76 11.80
CA ILE A 284 16.37 -34.65 13.27
C ILE A 284 15.54 -33.46 13.74
N LEU A 285 15.60 -32.33 13.04
CA LEU A 285 14.85 -31.12 13.37
C LEU A 285 13.35 -31.31 13.16
N HIS A 286 12.93 -32.00 12.09
CA HIS A 286 11.53 -32.36 11.88
C HIS A 286 11.03 -33.30 12.98
N GLU A 287 11.81 -34.33 13.35
CA GLU A 287 11.48 -35.25 14.45
C GLU A 287 11.45 -34.53 15.81
N ALA A 288 12.38 -33.60 16.06
CA ALA A 288 12.42 -32.78 17.26
C ALA A 288 11.26 -31.78 17.31
N ARG A 289 10.96 -31.09 16.20
CA ARG A 289 9.80 -30.18 16.09
C ARG A 289 8.50 -30.92 16.33
N ALA A 290 8.31 -32.11 15.76
CA ALA A 290 7.11 -32.92 16.00
C ALA A 290 6.93 -33.30 17.48
N LYS A 291 8.03 -33.62 18.18
CA LYS A 291 8.00 -33.90 19.63
C LYS A 291 7.82 -32.64 20.49
N GLN A 292 8.37 -31.52 20.05
CA GLN A 292 8.45 -30.29 20.84
C GLN A 292 7.29 -29.33 20.58
N GLN A 293 6.47 -29.57 19.55
CA GLN A 293 5.33 -28.72 19.16
C GLN A 293 4.35 -28.47 20.32
N GLY A 294 4.20 -29.40 21.26
CA GLY A 294 3.39 -29.20 22.47
C GLY A 294 4.04 -28.30 23.53
N SER A 295 5.35 -28.42 23.76
CA SER A 295 6.05 -27.68 24.82
C SER A 295 6.53 -26.29 24.38
N SER A 296 6.97 -26.13 23.13
CA SER A 296 7.42 -24.84 22.62
C SER A 296 6.26 -23.91 22.28
N ALA A 297 5.12 -24.44 21.82
CA ALA A 297 3.92 -23.65 21.61
C ALA A 297 3.42 -23.05 22.93
N GLN A 298 3.48 -23.81 24.03
CA GLN A 298 3.12 -23.32 25.36
C GLN A 298 4.10 -22.24 25.87
N GLN A 299 5.39 -22.38 25.59
CA GLN A 299 6.38 -21.39 26.01
C GLN A 299 6.32 -20.11 25.17
N GLN A 300 5.99 -20.23 23.88
CA GLN A 300 5.77 -19.08 23.01
C GLN A 300 4.45 -18.37 23.35
N SER A 301 3.39 -19.09 23.69
CA SER A 301 2.11 -18.48 24.08
C SER A 301 2.23 -17.76 25.42
N THR A 302 2.96 -18.31 26.39
CA THR A 302 3.21 -17.63 27.67
C THR A 302 4.06 -16.38 27.52
N ALA A 303 5.11 -16.41 26.68
CA ALA A 303 5.91 -15.23 26.37
C ALA A 303 5.10 -14.15 25.64
N LYS A 304 4.25 -14.54 24.68
CA LYS A 304 3.34 -13.62 23.98
C LYS A 304 2.31 -13.02 24.93
N ALA A 305 1.66 -13.83 25.76
CA ALA A 305 0.68 -13.36 26.74
C ALA A 305 1.31 -12.42 27.78
N TRP A 306 2.56 -12.68 28.19
CA TRP A 306 3.30 -11.77 29.05
C TRP A 306 3.60 -10.44 28.36
N LEU A 307 4.04 -10.48 27.09
CA LEU A 307 4.30 -9.29 26.30
C LEU A 307 3.01 -8.47 26.08
N GLU A 308 1.91 -9.12 25.68
CA GLU A 308 0.61 -8.48 25.51
C GLU A 308 0.12 -7.83 26.80
N LYS A 309 0.29 -8.52 27.94
CA LYS A 309 -0.03 -7.95 29.25
C LYS A 309 0.83 -6.72 29.56
N TRP A 310 2.13 -6.78 29.29
CA TRP A 310 3.04 -5.65 29.52
C TRP A 310 2.69 -4.46 28.62
N ILE A 311 2.40 -4.70 27.34
CA ILE A 311 1.96 -3.68 26.38
C ILE A 311 0.67 -3.01 26.87
N ALA A 312 -0.31 -3.80 27.32
CA ALA A 312 -1.59 -3.28 27.79
C ALA A 312 -1.50 -2.46 29.08
N GLU A 313 -0.54 -2.77 29.97
CA GLU A 313 -0.34 -2.06 31.24
C GLU A 313 0.49 -0.78 31.08
N ASP A 314 1.57 -0.79 30.27
CA ASP A 314 2.53 0.31 30.19
C ASP A 314 2.26 1.31 29.04
N VAL A 315 1.60 0.90 27.95
CA VAL A 315 1.42 1.76 26.76
C VAL A 315 0.06 2.46 26.79
N ILE A 316 -0.04 3.54 27.58
CA ILE A 316 -1.21 4.41 27.62
C ILE A 316 -1.18 5.36 26.41
N LEU A 317 -1.88 4.98 25.34
CA LEU A 317 -2.00 5.76 24.10
C LEU A 317 -3.19 6.73 24.06
N ASP A 318 -4.06 6.69 25.08
CA ASP A 318 -5.22 7.56 25.15
C ASP A 318 -4.80 8.98 25.54
N SER A 319 -4.39 9.78 24.55
CA SER A 319 -4.48 11.23 24.67
C SER A 319 -5.94 11.59 24.96
N ALA A 320 -6.20 12.43 25.98
CA ALA A 320 -7.56 12.91 26.24
C ALA A 320 -8.17 13.43 24.93
N PRO A 321 -9.37 12.99 24.54
CA PRO A 321 -9.95 13.34 23.25
C PRO A 321 -10.01 14.86 23.12
N GLU A 322 -9.52 15.37 21.99
CA GLU A 322 -9.50 16.81 21.74
C GLU A 322 -10.91 17.38 21.92
N THR A 323 -11.06 18.32 22.85
CA THR A 323 -12.32 19.02 23.11
C THR A 323 -12.26 20.40 22.47
N ARG A 324 -13.30 20.76 21.71
CA ARG A 324 -13.47 22.08 21.12
C ARG A 324 -14.86 22.62 21.44
N GLU A 325 -14.97 23.94 21.46
CA GLU A 325 -16.26 24.63 21.58
C GLU A 325 -16.84 24.83 20.19
N VAL A 326 -18.10 24.44 20.01
CA VAL A 326 -18.88 24.77 18.81
C VAL A 326 -19.88 25.84 19.19
N GLU A 327 -19.94 26.87 18.37
CA GLU A 327 -20.86 27.98 18.51
C GLU A 327 -21.98 27.92 17.48
N ILE A 328 -23.14 28.46 17.85
CA ILE A 328 -24.26 28.71 16.95
C ILE A 328 -24.97 29.99 17.36
N PHE A 329 -25.47 30.74 16.38
CA PHE A 329 -26.16 32.00 16.60
C PHE A 329 -27.65 31.84 16.40
N GLU A 330 -28.41 32.16 17.44
CA GLU A 330 -29.86 32.31 17.38
C GLU A 330 -30.19 33.66 16.76
N LEU A 331 -30.85 33.66 15.61
CA LEU A 331 -31.26 34.88 14.92
C LEU A 331 -32.75 35.12 15.11
N GLN A 332 -33.09 36.34 15.50
CA GLN A 332 -34.47 36.81 15.57
C GLN A 332 -34.62 38.10 14.78
N ARG A 333 -35.80 38.27 14.17
CA ARG A 333 -36.13 39.43 13.35
C ARG A 333 -37.32 40.17 13.95
N LYS A 334 -37.28 41.49 13.92
CA LYS A 334 -38.38 42.34 14.34
C LYS A 334 -39.52 42.27 13.32
N THR A 335 -40.76 42.14 13.79
CA THR A 335 -41.94 42.12 12.93
C THR A 335 -42.17 43.53 12.35
N PRO A 336 -42.46 43.71 11.06
CA PRO A 336 -42.64 45.05 10.47
C PRO A 336 -43.87 45.82 11.00
N ALA A 337 -44.79 45.14 11.69
CA ALA A 337 -46.04 45.70 12.22
C ALA A 337 -46.04 45.90 13.75
N GLY A 338 -45.00 45.47 14.46
CA GLY A 338 -44.94 45.50 15.93
C GLY A 338 -43.51 45.48 16.47
N GLU A 339 -43.33 45.82 17.74
CA GLU A 339 -42.00 45.80 18.37
C GLU A 339 -41.59 44.41 18.89
N GLU A 340 -42.32 43.38 18.47
CA GLU A 340 -42.11 41.98 18.87
C GLU A 340 -41.03 41.31 18.00
N TRP A 341 -40.30 40.37 18.61
CA TRP A 341 -39.20 39.64 17.98
C TRP A 341 -39.63 38.22 17.62
N GLU A 342 -39.51 37.86 16.34
CA GLU A 342 -39.84 36.54 15.82
C GLU A 342 -38.58 35.66 15.68
N PRO A 343 -38.61 34.40 16.15
CA PRO A 343 -37.51 33.46 15.96
C PRO A 343 -37.36 33.09 14.48
N TRP A 344 -36.15 33.24 13.94
CA TRP A 344 -35.90 33.07 12.51
C TRP A 344 -35.15 31.78 12.17
N VAL A 345 -33.90 31.64 12.63
CA VAL A 345 -33.05 30.47 12.34
C VAL A 345 -31.85 30.42 13.29
N PHE A 346 -31.33 29.21 13.54
CA PHE A 346 -30.03 28.99 14.16
C PHE A 346 -28.96 28.83 13.08
N SER A 347 -28.00 29.74 13.03
CA SER A 347 -26.99 29.85 11.97
C SER A 347 -25.58 29.69 12.54
N PRO A 348 -24.63 29.05 11.82
CA PRO A 348 -23.23 29.00 12.23
C PRO A 348 -22.52 30.37 12.11
N ASN A 349 -23.11 31.32 11.38
CA ASN A 349 -22.60 32.68 11.22
C ASN A 349 -23.51 33.68 11.95
N PRO A 350 -22.96 34.69 12.66
CA PRO A 350 -23.73 35.73 13.34
C PRO A 350 -24.67 36.54 12.43
N TYR A 351 -24.56 36.49 11.10
CA TYR A 351 -25.40 37.29 10.19
C TYR A 351 -25.34 38.79 10.53
N ASP A 352 -24.12 39.28 10.68
CA ASP A 352 -23.83 40.68 10.94
C ASP A 352 -24.10 41.57 9.72
N PRO A 353 -24.22 42.90 9.90
CA PRO A 353 -24.46 43.86 8.82
C PRO A 353 -23.46 43.76 7.66
N LEU A 354 -22.21 43.36 7.96
CA LEU A 354 -21.13 43.19 6.98
C LEU A 354 -20.98 41.76 6.48
N SER A 355 -21.80 40.82 6.97
CA SER A 355 -21.77 39.44 6.48
C SER A 355 -22.14 39.37 5.00
N GLN A 356 -21.48 38.49 4.26
CA GLN A 356 -21.75 38.31 2.84
C GLN A 356 -23.22 38.04 2.56
N ALA A 357 -23.86 37.17 3.36
CA ALA A 357 -25.27 36.83 3.21
C ALA A 357 -26.18 38.05 3.43
N ARG A 358 -25.80 38.99 4.30
CA ARG A 358 -26.55 40.22 4.51
C ARG A 358 -26.37 41.20 3.36
N ILE A 359 -25.16 41.36 2.84
CA ILE A 359 -24.86 42.24 1.69
C ILE A 359 -25.55 41.75 0.41
N THR A 360 -25.60 40.42 0.20
CA THR A 360 -26.25 39.84 -0.98
C THR A 360 -27.76 39.68 -0.86
N GLY A 361 -28.34 39.96 0.32
CA GLY A 361 -29.76 39.73 0.60
C GLY A 361 -30.15 38.25 0.65
N GLU A 362 -29.18 37.35 0.82
CA GLU A 362 -29.43 35.92 0.97
C GLU A 362 -29.93 35.58 2.38
N ARG A 363 -30.79 34.56 2.44
CA ARG A 363 -31.28 34.04 3.72
C ARG A 363 -30.15 33.32 4.46
N PRO A 364 -29.99 33.54 5.79
CA PRO A 364 -29.00 32.80 6.58
C PRO A 364 -29.26 31.30 6.54
N LYS A 365 -28.19 30.52 6.35
CA LYS A 365 -28.23 29.05 6.32
C LYS A 365 -28.24 28.53 7.75
N GLY A 366 -29.11 27.55 8.03
CA GLY A 366 -29.26 27.06 9.40
C GLY A 366 -30.46 26.16 9.61
N THR A 367 -30.72 25.82 10.86
CA THR A 367 -31.84 24.98 11.31
C THR A 367 -32.87 25.78 12.09
N ARG A 368 -34.09 25.26 12.23
CA ARG A 368 -35.17 25.94 12.97
C ARG A 368 -35.12 25.67 14.46
N PHE A 369 -34.63 24.50 14.86
CA PHE A 369 -34.56 24.07 16.26
C PHE A 369 -33.13 23.71 16.66
N PHE A 370 -32.84 23.81 17.96
CA PHE A 370 -31.56 23.38 18.55
C PHE A 370 -31.29 21.88 18.38
N GLU A 371 -32.34 21.07 18.37
CA GLU A 371 -32.25 19.60 18.27
C GLU A 371 -31.75 19.14 16.90
N ASP A 372 -31.97 19.95 15.88
CA ASP A 372 -31.55 19.66 14.50
C ASP A 372 -30.06 19.96 14.27
N VAL A 373 -29.37 20.60 15.24
CA VAL A 373 -27.97 20.99 15.10
C VAL A 373 -27.07 19.77 15.30
N LEU A 374 -26.50 19.30 14.19
CA LEU A 374 -25.56 18.20 14.19
C LEU A 374 -24.14 18.67 14.58
N PRO A 375 -23.35 17.83 15.25
CA PRO A 375 -21.95 18.14 15.49
C PRO A 375 -21.19 18.16 14.15
N PRO A 376 -20.08 18.91 14.05
CA PRO A 376 -19.24 18.92 12.85
C PRO A 376 -18.79 17.51 12.43
N PRO A 377 -18.44 17.29 11.15
CA PRO A 377 -17.98 15.99 10.68
C PRO A 377 -16.74 15.54 11.45
N ALA A 378 -16.72 14.28 11.90
CA ALA A 378 -15.72 13.68 12.81
C ALA A 378 -15.75 14.14 14.29
N TRP A 379 -16.79 14.90 14.69
CA TRP A 379 -16.99 15.33 16.07
C TRP A 379 -18.28 14.74 16.66
N GLU A 380 -18.31 14.61 17.98
CA GLU A 380 -19.50 14.22 18.74
C GLU A 380 -19.73 15.18 19.90
N TRP A 381 -20.99 15.37 20.29
CA TRP A 381 -21.32 16.22 21.43
C TRP A 381 -20.75 15.63 22.72
N SER A 382 -19.93 16.40 23.44
CA SER A 382 -19.43 16.02 24.77
C SER A 382 -20.51 16.29 25.83
N GLU A 383 -21.21 17.42 25.69
CA GLU A 383 -22.25 17.87 26.63
C GLU A 383 -23.66 17.57 26.12
N LYS A 384 -24.64 17.55 27.03
CA LYS A 384 -26.06 17.27 26.71
C LYS A 384 -26.86 18.50 26.29
N LYS A 385 -26.47 19.70 26.74
CA LYS A 385 -27.24 20.94 26.59
C LYS A 385 -26.37 22.02 25.95
N TRP A 386 -27.01 22.94 25.23
CA TRP A 386 -26.40 24.18 24.81
C TRP A 386 -26.30 25.13 26.00
N ALA A 387 -25.17 25.82 26.13
CA ALA A 387 -24.94 26.87 27.10
C ALA A 387 -25.05 28.22 26.41
N LEU A 388 -25.70 29.18 27.09
CA LEU A 388 -25.72 30.56 26.63
C LEU A 388 -24.35 31.17 26.85
N ASP A 389 -23.78 31.82 25.83
CA ASP A 389 -22.55 32.57 26.00
C ASP A 389 -22.83 33.87 26.77
N LEU A 390 -22.14 34.03 27.89
CA LEU A 390 -22.26 35.22 28.74
C LEU A 390 -21.35 36.35 28.24
N TRP A 391 -20.34 36.07 27.43
CA TRP A 391 -19.37 37.07 27.00
C TRP A 391 -19.72 37.65 25.64
N SER A 392 -20.93 38.23 25.54
CA SER A 392 -21.44 38.83 24.30
C SER A 392 -20.52 39.90 23.72
N ARG A 393 -19.81 40.64 24.58
CA ARG A 393 -18.82 41.66 24.21
C ARG A 393 -17.56 41.05 23.56
N GLU A 394 -17.03 39.97 24.12
CA GLU A 394 -15.74 39.42 23.69
C GLU A 394 -15.79 38.93 22.24
N TRP A 395 -16.82 38.16 21.89
CA TRP A 395 -16.94 37.57 20.55
C TRP A 395 -17.26 38.60 19.45
N VAL A 396 -17.86 39.71 19.86
CA VAL A 396 -18.23 40.90 19.08
C VAL A 396 -16.99 41.76 18.79
N GLU A 397 -16.12 41.95 19.79
CA GLU A 397 -14.84 42.65 19.67
C GLU A 397 -13.81 41.81 18.90
N GLU A 398 -13.68 40.51 19.20
CA GLU A 398 -12.76 39.59 18.51
C GLU A 398 -13.02 39.53 17.00
N ARG A 399 -14.28 39.61 16.59
CA ARG A 399 -14.68 39.55 15.18
C ARG A 399 -14.75 40.93 14.51
N ILE A 400 -14.49 42.02 15.24
CA ILE A 400 -14.50 43.40 14.74
C ILE A 400 -15.78 43.68 13.93
N ILE A 401 -16.90 43.20 14.45
CA ILE A 401 -18.17 43.49 13.80
C ILE A 401 -18.50 44.96 14.12
N THR A 402 -19.29 45.65 13.28
CA THR A 402 -19.61 47.07 13.51
C THR A 402 -21.10 47.38 13.32
N GLY A 403 -21.62 48.41 14.01
CA GLY A 403 -23.01 48.85 13.90
C GLY A 403 -24.06 48.01 14.66
N VAL A 404 -23.78 47.63 15.90
CA VAL A 404 -24.62 46.87 16.84
C VAL A 404 -24.44 47.43 18.24
N GLU A 405 -25.48 47.21 19.01
CA GLU A 405 -25.58 47.45 20.43
C GLU A 405 -25.52 46.10 21.15
N VAL A 406 -24.64 46.00 22.15
CA VAL A 406 -24.47 44.79 22.96
C VAL A 406 -25.23 44.95 24.26
N GLU A 407 -26.17 44.04 24.51
CA GLU A 407 -26.86 43.93 25.80
C GLU A 407 -25.94 43.21 26.81
N THR A 408 -25.54 43.91 27.88
CA THR A 408 -24.68 43.37 28.94
C THR A 408 -25.47 42.84 30.15
N GLU A 409 -26.74 43.18 30.28
CA GLU A 409 -27.64 42.73 31.36
C GLU A 409 -28.83 41.95 30.78
N GLY A 410 -29.23 40.82 31.38
CA GLY A 410 -30.36 40.02 30.88
C GLY A 410 -29.95 38.85 29.97
N GLU A 411 -30.53 38.78 28.77
CA GLU A 411 -30.43 37.61 27.87
C GLU A 411 -29.26 37.65 26.89
N ARG A 412 -28.43 38.71 26.93
CA ARG A 412 -27.19 38.87 26.16
C ARG A 412 -27.41 38.91 24.64
N TRP A 413 -28.46 39.61 24.22
CA TRP A 413 -28.74 39.88 22.81
C TRP A 413 -27.79 40.93 22.23
N VAL A 414 -27.51 40.78 20.93
CA VAL A 414 -26.68 41.71 20.16
C VAL A 414 -27.53 42.26 19.01
N TYR A 415 -27.91 43.53 19.11
CA TYR A 415 -28.92 44.19 18.29
C TYR A 415 -28.29 45.03 17.18
N ASP A 416 -28.70 44.89 15.92
CA ASP A 416 -28.31 45.85 14.87
C ASP A 416 -28.69 47.28 15.31
N ILE A 417 -27.85 48.27 15.05
CA ILE A 417 -28.22 49.69 15.22
C ILE A 417 -29.07 50.12 14.02
N TRP A 418 -30.16 50.85 14.26
CA TRP A 418 -31.01 51.39 13.20
C TRP A 418 -30.24 52.42 12.37
N SER A 419 -30.26 52.27 11.04
CA SER A 419 -29.73 53.25 10.10
C SER A 419 -30.85 53.74 9.20
N ASP A 420 -31.08 55.06 9.13
CA ASP A 420 -32.13 55.68 8.29
C ASP A 420 -31.93 55.47 6.76
N LYS A 421 -30.95 54.65 6.35
CA LYS A 421 -30.63 54.30 4.96
C LYS A 421 -30.69 52.78 4.74
N GLU A 422 -31.81 52.14 5.07
CA GLU A 422 -32.02 50.69 4.94
C GLU A 422 -31.88 50.11 3.51
N ASP A 423 -31.78 50.95 2.46
CA ASP A 423 -31.68 50.49 1.06
C ASP A 423 -30.24 50.48 0.48
N ARG A 424 -29.18 50.65 1.28
CA ARG A 424 -27.81 50.83 0.74
C ARG A 424 -26.75 49.94 1.39
N THR A 425 -26.86 48.63 1.17
CA THR A 425 -25.78 47.66 1.45
C THR A 425 -24.96 47.39 0.19
N GLY A 426 -23.78 47.99 0.12
CA GLY A 426 -22.79 47.81 -0.95
C GLY A 426 -21.70 48.87 -0.83
N VAL A 427 -20.46 48.53 -1.20
CA VAL A 427 -19.37 49.51 -1.31
C VAL A 427 -19.73 50.46 -2.45
N ILE A 428 -20.22 51.65 -2.12
CA ILE A 428 -20.46 52.72 -3.07
C ILE A 428 -19.27 53.68 -2.97
N ASP A 429 -18.42 53.70 -4.00
CA ASP A 429 -17.59 54.86 -4.31
C ASP A 429 -18.54 56.02 -4.66
N THR A 430 -18.87 56.87 -3.68
CA THR A 430 -19.62 58.12 -3.94
C THR A 430 -18.76 59.31 -3.56
N PRO A 431 -18.64 60.33 -4.43
CA PRO A 431 -17.79 61.50 -4.25
C PRO A 431 -18.50 62.63 -3.48
N GLU A 432 -19.33 62.30 -2.48
CA GLU A 432 -20.00 63.31 -1.65
C GLU A 432 -19.45 63.28 -0.22
N PRO A 433 -19.21 64.44 0.42
CA PRO A 433 -18.64 64.48 1.76
C PRO A 433 -19.64 63.90 2.77
N VAL A 434 -19.29 62.75 3.33
CA VAL A 434 -20.01 62.13 4.45
C VAL A 434 -19.97 63.13 5.62
N LYS A 435 -21.12 63.42 6.24
CA LYS A 435 -21.20 64.27 7.43
C LYS A 435 -20.33 63.68 8.56
N GLU A 436 -19.68 64.54 9.35
CA GLU A 436 -18.78 64.12 10.43
C GLU A 436 -19.48 63.22 11.47
N GLU A 437 -20.77 63.47 11.73
CA GLU A 437 -21.63 62.62 12.57
C GLU A 437 -21.90 61.22 11.96
N ASP A 438 -22.13 61.14 10.64
CA ASP A 438 -22.29 59.86 9.90
C ASP A 438 -20.96 59.09 9.87
N LEU A 439 -19.81 59.79 9.83
CA LEU A 439 -18.49 59.18 9.95
C LEU A 439 -18.25 58.65 11.37
N LEU A 440 -18.64 59.41 12.40
CA LEU A 440 -18.51 59.01 13.80
C LEU A 440 -19.38 57.79 14.13
N GLN A 441 -20.63 57.73 13.63
CA GLN A 441 -21.49 56.54 13.76
C GLN A 441 -20.96 55.31 13.00
N ARG A 442 -20.24 55.51 11.88
CA ARG A 442 -19.53 54.43 11.17
C ARG A 442 -18.22 54.02 11.84
N LEU A 443 -17.66 54.89 12.70
CA LEU A 443 -16.42 54.68 13.43
C LEU A 443 -16.63 54.09 14.84
N THR A 444 -17.80 54.28 15.44
CA THR A 444 -18.21 53.56 16.65
C THR A 444 -18.39 52.10 16.29
N SER A 445 -17.43 51.26 16.69
CA SER A 445 -17.46 49.83 16.40
C SER A 445 -18.73 49.23 17.00
N TRP A 446 -18.99 49.46 18.30
CA TRP A 446 -20.18 48.96 18.99
C TRP A 446 -20.51 49.84 20.21
N GLU A 447 -21.78 49.84 20.65
CA GLU A 447 -22.24 50.60 21.83
C GLU A 447 -22.74 49.66 22.95
N GLU A 448 -22.50 50.04 24.20
CA GLU A 448 -23.07 49.38 25.38
C GLU A 448 -24.44 50.00 25.67
N GLY A 449 -25.50 49.21 25.51
CA GLY A 449 -26.87 49.66 25.68
C GLY A 449 -27.38 49.49 27.10
N GLU A 450 -27.75 50.60 27.75
CA GLU A 450 -28.67 50.57 28.90
C GLU A 450 -30.10 50.60 28.33
N ASP A 451 -30.96 49.68 28.78
CA ASP A 451 -32.29 49.44 28.20
C ASP A 451 -33.10 50.74 27.97
N GLY A 452 -33.16 51.21 26.72
CA GLY A 452 -34.26 52.08 26.26
C GLY A 452 -33.93 53.39 25.56
N THR A 453 -32.69 53.70 25.16
CA THR A 453 -32.38 54.99 24.50
C THR A 453 -31.97 54.93 23.02
N GLY A 454 -31.52 53.78 22.51
CA GLY A 454 -31.11 53.59 21.11
C GLY A 454 -32.25 53.10 20.20
N ARG A 455 -32.29 53.58 18.94
CA ARG A 455 -33.16 52.97 17.91
C ARG A 455 -32.57 51.63 17.48
N LYS A 456 -33.21 50.53 17.89
CA LYS A 456 -32.81 49.16 17.52
C LYS A 456 -33.23 48.84 16.08
N GLY A 457 -32.33 48.21 15.35
CA GLY A 457 -32.52 47.71 13.98
C GLY A 457 -33.41 46.46 13.90
N ASP A 458 -33.54 45.93 12.69
CA ASP A 458 -34.44 44.83 12.36
C ASP A 458 -34.02 43.45 12.89
N TRP A 459 -32.76 43.29 13.31
CA TRP A 459 -32.21 41.98 13.68
C TRP A 459 -31.52 42.00 15.03
N ARG A 460 -31.67 40.89 15.76
CA ARG A 460 -30.87 40.58 16.95
C ARG A 460 -30.33 39.17 16.86
N ARG A 461 -29.16 38.96 17.46
CA ARG A 461 -28.53 37.65 17.55
C ARG A 461 -28.03 37.33 18.95
N ARG A 462 -27.99 36.04 19.28
CA ARG A 462 -27.47 35.53 20.55
C ARG A 462 -26.62 34.29 20.32
N ARG A 463 -25.46 34.23 20.95
CA ARG A 463 -24.47 33.16 20.78
C ARG A 463 -24.72 32.05 21.80
N TRP A 464 -24.78 30.82 21.30
CA TRP A 464 -24.88 29.60 22.08
C TRP A 464 -23.65 28.74 21.83
N VAL A 465 -23.11 28.14 22.87
CA VAL A 465 -21.92 27.30 22.80
C VAL A 465 -22.21 25.91 23.35
N ARG A 466 -21.51 24.91 22.81
CA ARG A 466 -21.56 23.53 23.29
C ARG A 466 -20.26 22.81 22.97
N LEU A 467 -19.77 22.03 23.94
CA LEU A 467 -18.54 21.28 23.73
C LEU A 467 -18.74 20.05 22.84
N VAL A 468 -17.81 19.88 21.91
CA VAL A 468 -17.62 18.67 21.12
C VAL A 468 -16.31 18.00 21.48
N LYS A 469 -16.30 16.68 21.41
CA LYS A 469 -15.08 15.87 21.47
C LYS A 469 -14.83 15.20 20.12
N ARG A 470 -13.56 15.06 19.76
CA ARG A 470 -13.17 14.38 18.53
C ARG A 470 -13.56 12.91 18.62
N ARG A 471 -14.25 12.39 17.60
CA ARG A 471 -14.57 10.95 17.55
C ARG A 471 -13.26 10.17 17.38
N ALA A 472 -13.08 9.13 18.19
CA ALA A 472 -12.04 8.14 17.93
C ALA A 472 -12.32 7.53 16.54
N ALA A 473 -11.27 7.41 15.71
CA ALA A 473 -11.41 6.66 14.47
C ALA A 473 -11.88 5.25 14.83
N PRO A 474 -12.90 4.69 14.15
CA PRO A 474 -13.26 3.30 14.39
C PRO A 474 -12.02 2.47 14.12
N ALA A 475 -11.58 1.70 15.13
CA ALA A 475 -10.58 0.67 14.94
C ALA A 475 -11.08 -0.17 13.77
N ALA A 476 -10.30 -0.21 12.68
CA ALA A 476 -10.67 -1.00 11.52
C ALA A 476 -10.81 -2.44 12.02
N ALA A 477 -12.04 -2.94 12.05
CA ALA A 477 -12.30 -4.33 12.35
C ALA A 477 -11.57 -5.12 11.25
N SER A 478 -10.50 -5.80 11.64
CA SER A 478 -9.85 -6.79 10.79
C SER A 478 -10.86 -7.89 10.50
N GLU A 479 -11.38 -7.95 9.28
CA GLU A 479 -12.05 -9.13 8.74
C GLU A 479 -11.04 -10.24 8.42
#